data_AF-A0A2N3NIE1-F1
#
_entry.id   AF-A0A2N3NIE1-F1
#
_cell.length_a   1.000
_cell.length_b   1.000
_cell.length_c   1.000
_cell.angle_alpha   90.00
_cell.angle_beta   90.00
_cell.angle_gamma   90.00
#
_symmetry.space_group_name_H-M   'P 1'
#
loop_
_entity.id
_entity.type
_entity.pdbx_description
1 polymer ?
#
loop_
_entity_poly.entity_id
_entity_poly.type
_entity_poly.pdbx_seq_one_letter_code
_entity_poly.pdbx_strand_id
1 'polypeptide(L)'
;MSVDAAAPALPPGLQPDYTLPLIKDWTPTLRQLRDSRRRCGERVSSIEDACRSSCNKKHVIECKEHYGSVIDAIRDRYFSKDTAAEWFYGRQDFLKELSHLLDEAKELRARLSDVESRVQKEKAAWYREVLARYPYFVDVAENSSGGAAEFSRALADEAQSTEDLARVVRKGIGRVRGRPINVDDYLAAVTSAQATGDTKKMKEEVIQFLFEVNGSGKILEGSEKYAEMYRESEDLSIEKVINAIDADRRAAVGGGAIDKQSGPPLGAAAMAAENQTSSEHTRRVEQVKRAQKAQRQRRVVVEEKRRHMDELQRAKTAHKKIQHAKSEKKHRQLPKEFYDTPPCEACSKPVDHKDLIACALCQVLVHMGLQATQVAYCSMQCFEKAHERHLEITHTCEAGKYCIQVRNTSSSKQEAPPKDAESPQVCLCKECVNQLGKAIIYCSLPCASSNLKMHLEEAHRSIWEEVKSQQQPASKDGNDGGGRTHEDEVAAAAHLPNVGKFVESLEDIFQARIGSKLAGKEVKVEYLPRWE
;
A
#
# COMPACT_ATOMS: atom_id res chain seq x y z
N MET A 1 11.78 -21.00 34.48
CA MET A 1 10.59 -20.22 34.84
C MET A 1 10.21 -19.42 33.60
N SER A 2 9.31 -19.95 32.77
CA SER A 2 8.79 -19.21 31.61
C SER A 2 7.76 -18.20 32.10
N VAL A 3 7.98 -16.94 31.77
CA VAL A 3 7.04 -15.86 32.04
C VAL A 3 6.19 -15.73 30.78
N ASP A 4 4.96 -16.25 30.83
CA ASP A 4 3.97 -16.06 29.78
C ASP A 4 3.61 -14.57 29.73
N ALA A 5 4.22 -13.84 28.81
CA ALA A 5 3.86 -12.46 28.53
C ALA A 5 2.50 -12.46 27.83
N ALA A 6 1.44 -12.16 28.57
CA ALA A 6 0.10 -12.00 28.04
C ALA A 6 0.10 -11.02 26.86
N ALA A 7 -0.48 -11.43 25.73
CA ALA A 7 -0.59 -10.60 24.54
C ALA A 7 -1.29 -9.27 24.86
N PRO A 8 -0.83 -8.13 24.29
CA PRO A 8 -1.45 -6.84 24.53
C PRO A 8 -2.89 -6.83 24.00
N ALA A 9 -3.85 -6.57 24.88
CA ALA A 9 -5.27 -6.51 24.53
C ALA A 9 -5.54 -5.40 23.49
N LEU A 10 -6.35 -5.72 22.47
CA LEU A 10 -6.82 -4.77 21.45
C LEU A 10 -7.51 -3.55 22.09
N PRO A 11 -7.42 -2.35 21.47
CA PRO A 11 -8.09 -1.16 21.98
C PRO A 11 -9.62 -1.36 22.14
N PRO A 12 -10.25 -0.74 23.15
CA PRO A 12 -11.70 -0.75 23.30
C PRO A 12 -12.36 -0.11 22.06
N GLY A 13 -13.19 -0.88 21.35
CA GLY A 13 -13.82 -0.47 20.07
C GLY A 13 -13.32 -1.23 18.84
N LEU A 14 -12.17 -1.91 18.94
CA LEU A 14 -11.59 -2.77 17.91
C LEU A 14 -11.69 -4.25 18.34
N GLN A 15 -12.90 -4.68 18.71
CA GLN A 15 -13.13 -6.07 19.10
C GLN A 15 -13.41 -6.89 17.83
N PRO A 16 -12.80 -8.08 17.70
CA PRO A 16 -13.09 -8.98 16.58
C PRO A 16 -14.56 -9.40 16.61
N ASP A 17 -15.20 -9.40 15.45
CA ASP A 17 -16.56 -9.87 15.27
C ASP A 17 -16.53 -11.26 14.63
N TYR A 18 -16.69 -12.28 15.46
CA TYR A 18 -16.69 -13.69 15.05
C TYR A 18 -17.96 -14.10 14.30
N THR A 19 -18.93 -13.20 14.13
CA THR A 19 -20.15 -13.45 13.34
C THR A 19 -19.99 -13.07 11.87
N LEU A 20 -18.92 -12.35 11.51
CA LEU A 20 -18.63 -12.00 10.12
C LEU A 20 -18.08 -13.21 9.35
N PRO A 21 -18.38 -13.33 8.04
CA PRO A 21 -17.70 -14.31 7.19
C PRO A 21 -16.19 -14.10 7.27
N LEU A 22 -15.42 -15.19 7.30
CA LEU A 22 -13.98 -15.15 7.52
C LEU A 22 -13.27 -14.21 6.55
N ILE A 23 -13.70 -14.25 5.29
CA ILE A 23 -13.24 -13.38 4.22
C ILE A 23 -14.46 -13.04 3.35
N LYS A 24 -14.70 -11.75 3.14
CA LYS A 24 -15.64 -11.23 2.15
C LYS A 24 -15.01 -11.35 0.76
N ASP A 25 -15.78 -11.65 -0.27
CA ASP A 25 -15.33 -11.50 -1.65
C ASP A 25 -15.18 -10.01 -1.92
N TRP A 26 -13.94 -9.55 -1.88
CA TRP A 26 -13.60 -8.17 -2.16
C TRP A 26 -13.57 -7.87 -3.66
N THR A 27 -13.64 -8.88 -4.53
CA THR A 27 -13.47 -8.69 -5.98
C THR A 27 -14.50 -7.72 -6.56
N PRO A 28 -15.81 -7.84 -6.28
CA PRO A 28 -16.80 -6.85 -6.75
C PRO A 28 -16.53 -5.44 -6.22
N THR A 29 -16.19 -5.32 -4.93
CA THR A 29 -15.87 -4.05 -4.29
C THR A 29 -14.62 -3.40 -4.90
N LEU A 30 -13.53 -4.16 -5.07
CA LEU A 30 -12.28 -3.68 -5.66
C LEU A 30 -12.48 -3.23 -7.11
N ARG A 31 -13.30 -3.95 -7.89
CA ARG A 31 -13.67 -3.53 -9.25
C ARG A 31 -14.42 -2.20 -9.23
N GLN A 32 -15.46 -2.07 -8.43
CA GLN A 32 -16.24 -0.83 -8.32
C GLN A 32 -15.36 0.35 -7.90
N LEU A 33 -14.47 0.15 -6.93
CA LEU A 33 -13.49 1.16 -6.51
C LEU A 33 -12.56 1.59 -7.66
N ARG A 34 -12.09 0.63 -8.47
CA ARG A 34 -11.22 0.88 -9.62
C ARG A 34 -11.96 1.62 -10.73
N ASP A 35 -13.19 1.22 -11.05
CA ASP A 35 -14.03 1.88 -12.05
C ASP A 35 -14.43 3.30 -11.61
N SER A 36 -14.73 3.49 -10.33
CA SER A 36 -15.00 4.81 -9.73
C SER A 36 -13.77 5.73 -9.88
N ARG A 37 -12.58 5.23 -9.54
CA ARG A 37 -11.32 5.98 -9.70
C ARG A 37 -11.02 6.30 -11.17
N ARG A 38 -11.19 5.33 -12.07
CA ARG A 38 -10.97 5.52 -13.51
C ARG A 38 -11.88 6.62 -14.06
N ARG A 39 -13.19 6.54 -13.80
CA ARG A 39 -14.16 7.57 -14.25
C ARG A 39 -13.83 8.96 -13.73
N CYS A 40 -13.38 9.06 -12.47
CA CYS A 40 -12.93 10.34 -11.91
C CYS A 40 -11.70 10.86 -12.67
N GLY A 41 -10.70 10.01 -12.92
CA GLY A 41 -9.49 10.37 -13.66
C GLY A 41 -9.80 10.81 -15.10
N GLU A 42 -10.59 10.04 -15.84
CA GLU A 42 -11.03 10.36 -17.21
C GLU A 42 -11.77 11.70 -17.27
N ARG A 43 -12.65 11.97 -16.28
CA ARG A 43 -13.37 13.25 -16.20
C ARG A 43 -12.44 14.41 -15.90
N VAL A 44 -11.46 14.26 -15.00
CA VAL A 44 -10.46 15.29 -14.73
C VAL A 44 -9.61 15.57 -15.98
N SER A 45 -9.10 14.53 -16.65
CA SER A 45 -8.35 14.69 -17.91
C SER A 45 -9.17 15.38 -18.99
N SER A 46 -10.46 15.01 -19.14
CA SER A 46 -11.35 15.69 -20.08
C SER A 46 -11.55 17.18 -19.76
N ILE A 47 -11.59 17.56 -18.49
CA ILE A 47 -11.66 18.97 -18.05
C ILE A 47 -10.34 19.70 -18.36
N GLU A 48 -9.20 19.05 -18.15
CA GLU A 48 -7.88 19.60 -18.47
C GLU A 48 -7.71 19.85 -19.98
N ASP A 49 -8.14 18.90 -20.82
CA ASP A 49 -8.12 19.03 -22.28
C ASP A 49 -9.08 20.13 -22.77
N ALA A 50 -10.26 20.22 -22.16
CA ALA A 50 -11.22 21.30 -22.43
C ALA A 50 -10.64 22.68 -22.03
N CYS A 51 -9.94 22.75 -20.89
CA CYS A 51 -9.28 23.98 -20.45
C CYS A 51 -8.16 24.40 -21.41
N ARG A 52 -7.35 23.43 -21.87
CA ARG A 52 -6.25 23.67 -22.81
C ARG A 52 -6.75 24.19 -24.15
N SER A 53 -7.85 23.64 -24.66
CA SER A 53 -8.44 24.01 -25.95
C SER A 53 -9.25 25.32 -25.90
N SER A 54 -10.02 25.57 -24.83
CA SER A 54 -10.92 26.73 -24.75
C SER A 54 -10.31 27.97 -24.09
N CYS A 55 -9.44 27.80 -23.10
CA CYS A 55 -8.95 28.90 -22.26
C CYS A 55 -7.49 29.28 -22.54
N ASN A 56 -6.75 28.47 -23.30
CA ASN A 56 -5.32 28.66 -23.61
C ASN A 56 -4.41 28.88 -22.38
N LYS A 57 -4.80 28.35 -21.22
CA LYS A 57 -4.02 28.39 -19.98
C LYS A 57 -3.16 27.15 -19.86
N LYS A 58 -1.95 27.31 -19.30
CA LYS A 58 -0.99 26.19 -19.15
C LYS A 58 -1.46 25.18 -18.10
N HIS A 59 -2.05 25.67 -17.02
CA HIS A 59 -2.52 24.83 -15.92
C HIS A 59 -3.98 25.13 -15.59
N VAL A 60 -4.74 24.07 -15.26
CA VAL A 60 -6.16 24.19 -14.92
C VAL A 60 -6.39 25.10 -13.70
N ILE A 61 -5.41 25.17 -12.78
CA ILE A 61 -5.45 26.01 -11.57
C ILE A 61 -5.50 27.52 -11.89
N GLU A 62 -4.96 27.93 -13.03
CA GLU A 62 -5.04 29.32 -13.50
C GLU A 62 -6.45 29.65 -14.03
N CYS A 63 -7.27 28.63 -14.25
CA CYS A 63 -8.62 28.73 -14.79
C CYS A 63 -9.67 28.46 -13.70
N LYS A 64 -10.19 29.52 -13.07
CA LYS A 64 -11.16 29.41 -11.96
C LYS A 64 -12.36 28.50 -12.29
N GLU A 65 -12.88 28.57 -13.51
CA GLU A 65 -14.03 27.75 -13.95
C GLU A 65 -13.68 26.26 -14.08
N HIS A 66 -12.63 25.93 -14.83
CA HIS A 66 -12.21 24.54 -15.05
C HIS A 66 -11.62 23.92 -13.78
N TYR A 67 -10.90 24.70 -12.96
CA TYR A 67 -10.43 24.26 -11.65
C TYR A 67 -11.61 23.91 -10.74
N GLY A 68 -12.65 24.76 -10.70
CA GLY A 68 -13.89 24.45 -9.97
C GLY A 68 -14.53 23.15 -10.43
N SER A 69 -14.52 22.88 -11.74
CA SER A 69 -15.02 21.63 -12.31
C SER A 69 -14.17 20.41 -11.94
N VAL A 70 -12.85 20.55 -11.83
CA VAL A 70 -11.97 19.49 -11.31
C VAL A 70 -12.33 19.16 -9.86
N ILE A 71 -12.53 20.18 -9.02
CA ILE A 71 -12.94 19.97 -7.62
C ILE A 71 -14.32 19.30 -7.54
N ASP A 72 -15.26 19.71 -8.39
CA ASP A 72 -16.59 19.09 -8.45
C ASP A 72 -16.53 17.64 -8.95
N ALA A 73 -15.64 17.31 -9.88
CA ALA A 73 -15.39 15.93 -10.30
C ALA A 73 -14.83 15.05 -9.16
N ILE A 74 -13.90 15.60 -8.37
CA ILE A 74 -13.39 14.93 -7.16
C ILE A 74 -14.50 14.76 -6.12
N ARG A 75 -15.32 15.79 -5.91
CA ARG A 75 -16.49 15.73 -5.01
C ARG A 75 -17.45 14.62 -5.43
N ASP A 76 -17.82 14.56 -6.70
CA ASP A 76 -18.75 13.55 -7.20
C ASP A 76 -18.28 12.12 -6.89
N ARG A 77 -16.96 11.86 -6.90
CA ARG A 77 -16.40 10.54 -6.54
C ARG A 77 -16.73 10.12 -5.10
N TYR A 78 -16.78 11.05 -4.15
CA TYR A 78 -17.05 10.75 -2.74
C TYR A 78 -18.53 10.88 -2.34
N PHE A 79 -19.28 11.73 -3.05
CA PHE A 79 -20.66 12.08 -2.68
C PHE A 79 -21.71 11.57 -3.67
N SER A 80 -21.33 10.72 -4.65
CA SER A 80 -22.29 10.06 -5.53
C SER A 80 -23.27 9.17 -4.75
N LYS A 81 -24.40 8.82 -5.39
CA LYS A 81 -25.45 8.00 -4.76
C LYS A 81 -25.04 6.55 -4.52
N ASP A 82 -23.97 6.06 -5.15
CA ASP A 82 -23.52 4.68 -5.10
C ASP A 82 -22.32 4.51 -4.15
N THR A 83 -22.52 4.81 -2.87
CA THR A 83 -21.47 4.77 -1.82
C THR A 83 -21.64 3.60 -0.84
N ALA A 84 -22.66 2.77 -1.02
CA ALA A 84 -22.96 1.66 -0.10
C ALA A 84 -21.83 0.60 -0.06
N ALA A 85 -21.07 0.46 -1.14
CA ALA A 85 -19.94 -0.46 -1.25
C ALA A 85 -18.58 0.22 -1.05
N GLU A 86 -18.55 1.54 -0.82
CA GLU A 86 -17.32 2.29 -0.65
C GLU A 86 -16.75 2.11 0.77
N TRP A 87 -15.43 2.16 0.88
CA TRP A 87 -14.71 1.99 2.16
C TRP A 87 -15.06 3.08 3.19
N PHE A 88 -15.54 4.24 2.73
CA PHE A 88 -15.96 5.36 3.59
C PHE A 88 -17.44 5.31 3.97
N TYR A 89 -18.17 4.25 3.62
CA TYR A 89 -19.56 4.10 4.02
C TYR A 89 -19.71 4.16 5.56
N GLY A 90 -20.68 4.94 6.03
CA GLY A 90 -20.91 5.16 7.47
C GLY A 90 -19.98 6.19 8.13
N ARG A 91 -19.02 6.78 7.41
CA ARG A 91 -18.05 7.74 7.97
C ARG A 91 -18.49 9.19 7.78
N GLN A 92 -19.61 9.55 8.41
CA GLN A 92 -20.26 10.85 8.22
C GLN A 92 -19.39 12.05 8.65
N ASP A 93 -18.60 11.92 9.72
CA ASP A 93 -17.74 13.00 10.19
C ASP A 93 -16.60 13.27 9.21
N PHE A 94 -15.99 12.21 8.66
CA PHE A 94 -15.02 12.33 7.57
C PHE A 94 -15.62 12.99 6.33
N LEU A 95 -16.81 12.58 5.91
CA LEU A 95 -17.46 13.15 4.73
C LEU A 95 -17.79 14.65 4.92
N LYS A 96 -18.24 15.06 6.11
CA LYS A 96 -18.46 16.48 6.42
C LYS A 96 -17.18 17.30 6.32
N GLU A 97 -16.10 16.81 6.92
CA GLU A 97 -14.79 17.47 6.88
C GLU A 97 -14.23 17.53 5.46
N LEU A 98 -14.34 16.43 4.71
CA LEU A 98 -13.92 16.35 3.31
C LEU A 98 -14.72 17.33 2.43
N SER A 99 -16.02 17.47 2.65
CA SER A 99 -16.84 18.46 1.93
C SER A 99 -16.32 19.87 2.14
N HIS A 100 -16.02 20.23 3.40
CA HIS A 100 -15.47 21.54 3.75
C HIS A 100 -14.11 21.79 3.11
N LEU A 101 -13.19 20.82 3.17
CA LEU A 101 -11.88 20.92 2.53
C LEU A 101 -12.00 21.09 1.01
N LEU A 102 -12.97 20.42 0.37
CA LEU A 102 -13.24 20.59 -1.07
C LEU A 102 -13.83 21.98 -1.38
N ASP A 103 -14.68 22.54 -0.51
CA ASP A 103 -15.17 23.92 -0.65
C ASP A 103 -14.02 24.94 -0.51
N GLU A 104 -13.14 24.76 0.48
CA GLU A 104 -11.96 25.60 0.64
C GLU A 104 -10.97 25.44 -0.52
N ALA A 105 -10.77 24.22 -1.02
CA ALA A 105 -9.94 23.96 -2.19
C ALA A 105 -10.52 24.66 -3.42
N LYS A 106 -11.84 24.61 -3.64
CA LYS A 106 -12.51 25.31 -4.76
C LYS A 106 -12.27 26.82 -4.75
N GLU A 107 -12.18 27.41 -3.55
CA GLU A 107 -11.84 28.82 -3.35
C GLU A 107 -10.33 29.09 -3.23
N LEU A 108 -9.47 28.10 -3.51
CA LEU A 108 -8.01 28.16 -3.42
C LEU A 108 -7.48 28.51 -2.01
N ARG A 109 -8.26 28.25 -0.97
CA ARG A 109 -7.90 28.46 0.44
C ARG A 109 -7.24 27.24 1.08
N ALA A 110 -7.54 26.05 0.58
CA ALA A 110 -6.90 24.78 0.95
C ALA A 110 -6.16 24.19 -0.25
N ARG A 111 -5.10 23.42 0.01
CA ARG A 111 -4.37 22.72 -1.05
C ARG A 111 -5.00 21.36 -1.31
N LEU A 112 -4.90 20.87 -2.55
CA LEU A 112 -5.30 19.49 -2.87
C LEU A 112 -4.50 18.44 -2.08
N SER A 113 -3.27 18.77 -1.66
CA SER A 113 -2.46 17.94 -0.75
C SER A 113 -3.12 17.74 0.62
N ASP A 114 -3.87 18.73 1.11
CA ASP A 114 -4.54 18.66 2.40
C ASP A 114 -5.75 17.71 2.31
N VAL A 115 -6.50 17.80 1.21
CA VAL A 115 -7.58 16.87 0.85
C VAL A 115 -7.05 15.43 0.79
N GLU A 116 -5.96 15.20 0.05
CA GLU A 116 -5.37 13.87 -0.09
C GLU A 116 -4.84 13.34 1.26
N SER A 117 -4.15 14.17 2.03
CA SER A 117 -3.64 13.80 3.36
C SER A 117 -4.79 13.38 4.29
N ARG A 118 -5.92 14.10 4.26
CA ARG A 118 -7.08 13.77 5.07
C ARG A 118 -7.72 12.43 4.66
N VAL A 119 -7.82 12.19 3.35
CA VAL A 119 -8.31 10.92 2.79
C VAL A 119 -7.40 9.76 3.19
N GLN A 120 -6.08 9.93 3.09
CA GLN A 120 -5.12 8.87 3.44
C GLN A 120 -5.15 8.55 4.94
N LYS A 121 -5.28 9.56 5.80
CA LYS A 121 -5.46 9.36 7.24
C LYS A 121 -6.74 8.56 7.55
N GLU A 122 -7.84 8.88 6.88
CA GLU A 122 -9.09 8.13 7.06
C GLU A 122 -8.97 6.69 6.58
N LYS A 123 -8.37 6.47 5.40
CA LYS A 123 -8.12 5.13 4.86
C LYS A 123 -7.27 4.29 5.81
N ALA A 124 -6.23 4.88 6.40
CA ALA A 124 -5.38 4.18 7.37
C ALA A 124 -6.18 3.78 8.62
N ALA A 125 -7.05 4.67 9.11
CA ALA A 125 -7.94 4.36 10.24
C ALA A 125 -8.96 3.27 9.89
N TRP A 126 -9.56 3.33 8.70
CA TRP A 126 -10.46 2.31 8.17
C TRP A 126 -9.79 0.95 8.03
N TYR A 127 -8.59 0.93 7.46
CA TYR A 127 -7.86 -0.31 7.24
C TYR A 127 -7.51 -1.00 8.57
N ARG A 128 -7.13 -0.25 9.60
CA ARG A 128 -6.94 -0.77 10.97
C ARG A 128 -8.24 -1.34 11.56
N GLU A 129 -9.36 -0.62 11.41
CA GLU A 129 -10.66 -1.09 11.89
C GLU A 129 -11.06 -2.41 11.24
N VAL A 130 -10.88 -2.51 9.91
CA VAL A 130 -11.11 -3.74 9.15
C VAL A 130 -10.24 -4.86 9.70
N LEU A 131 -8.92 -4.67 9.77
CA LEU A 131 -7.99 -5.70 10.23
C LEU A 131 -8.29 -6.19 11.65
N ALA A 132 -8.72 -5.31 12.56
CA ALA A 132 -9.07 -5.70 13.92
C ALA A 132 -10.45 -6.37 14.02
N ARG A 133 -11.37 -6.06 13.11
CA ARG A 133 -12.73 -6.61 13.09
C ARG A 133 -12.76 -8.05 12.57
N TYR A 134 -11.85 -8.44 11.68
CA TYR A 134 -11.78 -9.80 11.12
C TYR A 134 -10.88 -10.71 11.95
N PRO A 135 -11.43 -11.73 12.66
CA PRO A 135 -10.67 -12.58 13.56
C PRO A 135 -9.53 -13.35 12.86
N TYR A 136 -9.68 -13.67 11.58
CA TYR A 136 -8.68 -14.42 10.83
C TYR A 136 -7.32 -13.72 10.79
N PHE A 137 -7.27 -12.39 10.66
CA PHE A 137 -5.99 -11.68 10.68
C PHE A 137 -5.33 -11.71 12.06
N VAL A 138 -6.14 -11.72 13.12
CA VAL A 138 -5.66 -11.88 14.50
C VAL A 138 -5.10 -13.29 14.68
N ASP A 139 -5.84 -14.33 14.28
CA ASP A 139 -5.41 -15.73 14.39
C ASP A 139 -4.13 -16.02 13.58
N VAL A 140 -4.02 -15.46 12.37
CA VAL A 140 -2.82 -15.61 11.52
C VAL A 140 -1.61 -14.87 12.15
N ALA A 141 -1.83 -13.70 12.73
CA ALA A 141 -0.79 -12.98 13.45
C ALA A 141 -0.34 -13.71 14.72
N GLU A 142 -1.28 -14.32 15.46
CA GLU A 142 -1.00 -15.12 16.66
C GLU A 142 -0.20 -16.38 16.37
N ASN A 143 -0.50 -17.06 15.26
CA ASN A 143 0.19 -18.29 14.84
C ASN A 143 1.54 -18.03 14.15
N SER A 144 1.88 -16.77 13.89
CA SER A 144 3.19 -16.39 13.33
C SER A 144 4.21 -16.22 14.45
N SER A 145 5.37 -16.88 14.36
CA SER A 145 6.44 -16.81 15.36
C SER A 145 6.88 -15.36 15.65
N GLY A 146 6.40 -14.79 16.78
CA GLY A 146 6.67 -13.40 17.18
C GLY A 146 5.81 -12.33 16.47
N GLY A 147 4.89 -12.73 15.59
CA GLY A 147 4.07 -11.84 14.76
C GLY A 147 2.94 -11.15 15.52
N ALA A 148 2.36 -11.80 16.54
CA ALA A 148 1.18 -11.29 17.25
C ALA A 148 1.42 -9.92 17.91
N ALA A 149 2.58 -9.77 18.56
CA ALA A 149 2.98 -8.53 19.22
C ALA A 149 3.35 -7.44 18.20
N GLU A 150 4.01 -7.80 17.09
CA GLU A 150 4.34 -6.88 16.00
C GLU A 150 3.07 -6.37 15.31
N PHE A 151 2.11 -7.26 15.04
CA PHE A 151 0.82 -6.97 14.43
C PHE A 151 -0.06 -6.11 15.34
N SER A 152 -0.19 -6.47 16.61
CA SER A 152 -0.96 -5.68 17.60
C SER A 152 -0.37 -4.29 17.78
N ARG A 153 0.96 -4.17 17.80
CA ARG A 153 1.65 -2.87 17.83
C ARG A 153 1.38 -2.06 16.57
N ALA A 154 1.39 -2.68 15.38
CA ALA A 154 1.10 -2.01 14.12
C ALA A 154 -0.36 -1.53 14.02
N LEU A 155 -1.32 -2.30 14.56
CA LEU A 155 -2.71 -1.87 14.66
C LEU A 155 -2.91 -0.73 15.66
N ALA A 156 -2.10 -0.69 16.73
CA ALA A 156 -2.18 0.35 17.77
C ALA A 156 -1.45 1.64 17.39
N ASP A 157 -0.54 1.61 16.42
CA ASP A 157 0.20 2.78 15.95
C ASP A 157 -0.60 3.56 14.91
N GLU A 158 -1.21 4.67 15.33
CA GLU A 158 -1.97 5.58 14.46
C GLU A 158 -1.09 6.37 13.47
N ALA A 159 0.20 6.51 13.75
CA ALA A 159 1.14 7.24 12.88
C ALA A 159 1.65 6.39 11.73
N GLN A 160 1.51 5.07 11.80
CA GLN A 160 1.95 4.15 10.75
C GLN A 160 1.17 4.38 9.44
N SER A 161 1.87 4.30 8.31
CA SER A 161 1.24 4.41 7.00
C SER A 161 0.42 3.15 6.68
N THR A 162 -0.58 3.29 5.79
CA THR A 162 -1.36 2.13 5.30
C THR A 162 -0.47 1.09 4.62
N GLU A 163 0.58 1.52 3.90
CA GLU A 163 1.49 0.63 3.18
C GLU A 163 2.38 -0.18 4.13
N ASP A 164 2.89 0.45 5.19
CA ASP A 164 3.67 -0.25 6.21
C ASP A 164 2.80 -1.23 6.99
N LEU A 165 1.55 -0.86 7.29
CA LEU A 165 0.60 -1.75 7.94
C LEU A 165 0.29 -2.97 7.04
N ALA A 166 0.04 -2.75 5.74
CA ALA A 166 -0.16 -3.81 4.77
C ALA A 166 1.08 -4.71 4.63
N ARG A 167 2.29 -4.16 4.78
CA ARG A 167 3.54 -4.94 4.79
C ARG A 167 3.63 -5.86 6.01
N VAL A 168 3.28 -5.37 7.20
CA VAL A 168 3.24 -6.18 8.43
C VAL A 168 2.21 -7.30 8.29
N VAL A 169 1.01 -7.00 7.78
CA VAL A 169 -0.04 -8.00 7.51
C VAL A 169 0.47 -9.07 6.55
N ARG A 170 1.05 -8.68 5.41
CA ARG A 170 1.62 -9.61 4.41
C ARG A 170 2.72 -10.48 4.99
N LYS A 171 3.59 -9.92 5.84
CA LYS A 171 4.64 -10.67 6.54
C LYS A 171 4.05 -11.72 7.47
N GLY A 172 2.98 -11.39 8.21
CA GLY A 172 2.27 -12.31 9.11
C GLY A 172 1.50 -13.41 8.37
N ILE A 173 0.92 -13.12 7.20
CA ILE A 173 0.29 -14.15 6.36
C ILE A 173 1.34 -15.14 5.79
N GLY A 174 2.61 -14.73 5.75
CA GLY A 174 3.69 -15.51 5.17
C GLY A 174 3.75 -15.39 3.64
N ARG A 175 4.78 -15.99 3.04
CA ARG A 175 4.85 -16.10 1.57
C ARG A 175 4.04 -17.31 1.14
N VAL A 176 2.97 -17.09 0.38
CA VAL A 176 2.36 -18.15 -0.43
C VAL A 176 3.48 -18.67 -1.35
N ARG A 177 3.71 -19.99 -1.37
CA ARG A 177 4.74 -20.60 -2.23
C ARG A 177 4.39 -20.27 -3.69
N GLY A 178 5.09 -19.32 -4.31
CA GLY A 178 4.86 -19.04 -5.72
C GLY A 178 5.07 -17.62 -6.27
N ARG A 179 4.52 -17.41 -7.49
CA ARG A 179 4.53 -16.19 -8.31
C ARG A 179 4.13 -14.98 -7.46
N PRO A 180 4.76 -13.82 -7.63
CA PRO A 180 4.28 -12.58 -7.02
C PRO A 180 2.81 -12.36 -7.43
N ILE A 181 1.93 -12.30 -6.43
CA ILE A 181 0.50 -12.09 -6.61
C ILE A 181 0.31 -10.69 -7.21
N ASN A 182 0.01 -10.62 -8.50
CA ASN A 182 -0.38 -9.38 -9.16
C ASN A 182 -1.91 -9.26 -9.13
N VAL A 183 -2.41 -8.52 -8.14
CA VAL A 183 -3.84 -8.27 -7.97
C VAL A 183 -4.42 -7.51 -9.17
N ASP A 184 -3.62 -6.68 -9.85
CA ASP A 184 -4.08 -5.91 -11.00
C ASP A 184 -4.34 -6.78 -12.23
N ASP A 185 -3.49 -7.78 -12.47
CA ASP A 185 -3.67 -8.76 -13.56
C ASP A 185 -4.94 -9.59 -13.30
N TYR A 186 -5.11 -10.07 -12.06
CA TYR A 186 -6.29 -10.83 -11.65
C TYR A 186 -7.58 -10.05 -11.81
N LEU A 187 -7.63 -8.81 -11.30
CA LEU A 187 -8.82 -7.97 -11.41
C LEU A 187 -9.12 -7.66 -12.88
N ALA A 188 -8.12 -7.44 -13.72
CA ALA A 188 -8.31 -7.23 -15.16
C ALA A 188 -8.90 -8.47 -15.84
N ALA A 189 -8.36 -9.67 -15.55
CA ALA A 189 -8.83 -10.92 -16.13
C ALA A 189 -10.28 -11.25 -15.72
N VAL A 190 -10.60 -11.14 -14.42
CA VAL A 190 -11.96 -11.36 -13.91
C VAL A 190 -12.94 -10.33 -14.49
N THR A 191 -12.54 -9.05 -14.59
CA THR A 191 -13.38 -8.00 -15.19
C THR A 191 -13.65 -8.30 -16.67
N SER A 192 -12.62 -8.74 -17.41
CA SER A 192 -12.78 -9.09 -18.83
C SER A 192 -13.69 -10.30 -19.02
N ALA A 193 -13.59 -11.33 -18.18
CA ALA A 193 -14.45 -12.51 -18.25
C ALA A 193 -15.91 -12.18 -17.87
N GLN A 194 -16.11 -11.28 -16.92
CA GLN A 194 -17.44 -10.83 -16.55
C GLN A 194 -18.09 -9.96 -17.64
N ALA A 195 -17.31 -9.11 -18.33
CA ALA A 195 -17.80 -8.30 -19.44
C ALA A 195 -18.33 -9.14 -20.62
N THR A 196 -17.82 -10.36 -20.79
CA THR A 196 -18.33 -11.30 -21.80
C THR A 196 -19.55 -12.10 -21.34
N GLY A 197 -19.99 -11.94 -20.08
CA GLY A 197 -21.07 -12.73 -19.48
C GLY A 197 -20.70 -14.20 -19.24
N ASP A 198 -19.42 -14.55 -19.34
CA ASP A 198 -18.95 -15.93 -19.24
C ASP A 198 -18.59 -16.25 -17.78
N THR A 199 -19.60 -16.68 -17.02
CA THR A 199 -19.46 -17.09 -15.62
C THR A 199 -18.50 -18.26 -15.44
N LYS A 200 -18.37 -19.15 -16.43
CA LYS A 200 -17.45 -20.28 -16.38
C LYS A 200 -16.01 -19.79 -16.49
N LYS A 201 -15.73 -18.91 -17.45
CA LYS A 201 -14.41 -18.27 -17.58
C LYS A 201 -14.06 -17.45 -16.35
N MET A 202 -15.01 -16.67 -15.82
CA MET A 202 -14.80 -15.90 -14.59
C MET A 202 -14.38 -16.80 -13.42
N LYS A 203 -15.03 -17.95 -13.26
CA LYS A 203 -14.69 -18.91 -12.21
C LYS A 203 -13.33 -19.55 -12.43
N GLU A 204 -12.97 -19.86 -13.67
CA GLU A 204 -11.65 -20.41 -13.97
C GLU A 204 -10.53 -19.40 -13.67
N GLU A 205 -10.72 -18.11 -13.94
CA GLU A 205 -9.77 -17.05 -13.54
C GLU A 205 -9.60 -16.97 -12.02
N VAL A 206 -10.68 -17.14 -11.26
CA VAL A 206 -10.65 -17.20 -9.79
C VAL A 206 -9.93 -18.46 -9.31
N ILE A 207 -10.17 -19.61 -9.97
CA ILE A 207 -9.51 -20.88 -9.64
C ILE A 207 -8.01 -20.80 -9.90
N GLN A 208 -7.63 -20.29 -11.07
CA GLN A 208 -6.25 -20.07 -11.45
C GLN A 208 -5.53 -19.14 -10.47
N PHE A 209 -6.24 -18.15 -9.93
CA PHE A 209 -5.64 -17.21 -8.98
C PHE A 209 -5.53 -17.75 -7.54
N LEU A 210 -6.56 -18.43 -7.04
CA LEU A 210 -6.64 -18.83 -5.63
C LEU A 210 -6.12 -20.24 -5.35
N PHE A 211 -6.26 -21.14 -6.33
CA PHE A 211 -6.02 -22.56 -6.14
C PHE A 211 -4.87 -23.11 -6.98
N GLU A 212 -4.42 -22.45 -8.05
CA GLU A 212 -3.29 -22.97 -8.84
C GLU A 212 -1.91 -22.56 -8.30
N VAL A 213 -0.96 -23.48 -8.44
CA VAL A 213 0.46 -23.22 -8.18
C VAL A 213 1.07 -22.55 -9.40
N ASN A 214 1.42 -21.27 -9.30
CA ASN A 214 2.29 -20.55 -10.25
C ASN A 214 1.80 -20.50 -11.71
N GLY A 215 0.50 -20.62 -11.97
CA GLY A 215 -0.02 -20.72 -13.34
C GLY A 215 0.49 -21.96 -14.09
N SER A 216 0.90 -23.00 -13.36
CA SER A 216 1.33 -24.28 -13.92
C SER A 216 0.18 -25.15 -14.42
N GLY A 217 -1.08 -24.71 -14.24
CA GLY A 217 -2.27 -25.52 -14.47
C GLY A 217 -2.47 -26.62 -13.42
N LYS A 218 -1.64 -26.66 -12.37
CA LYS A 218 -1.77 -27.62 -11.27
C LYS A 218 -2.39 -26.94 -10.05
N ILE A 219 -3.46 -27.55 -9.54
CA ILE A 219 -4.12 -27.15 -8.31
C ILE A 219 -3.22 -27.46 -7.10
N LEU A 220 -3.29 -26.60 -6.07
CA LEU A 220 -2.60 -26.73 -4.82
C LEU A 220 -3.07 -27.99 -4.08
N GLU A 221 -2.11 -28.81 -3.65
CA GLU A 221 -2.37 -30.07 -2.96
C GLU A 221 -3.28 -29.87 -1.73
N GLY A 222 -4.36 -30.66 -1.65
CA GLY A 222 -5.35 -30.59 -0.58
C GLY A 222 -6.45 -29.54 -0.80
N SER A 223 -6.42 -28.82 -1.93
CA SER A 223 -7.43 -27.81 -2.28
C SER A 223 -8.35 -28.21 -3.43
N GLU A 224 -8.13 -29.38 -4.03
CA GLU A 224 -8.83 -29.88 -5.23
C GLU A 224 -10.34 -29.90 -5.03
N LYS A 225 -10.79 -30.41 -3.87
CA LYS A 225 -12.21 -30.45 -3.48
C LYS A 225 -12.87 -29.07 -3.56
N TYR A 226 -12.18 -28.00 -3.16
CA TYR A 226 -12.76 -26.66 -3.11
C TYR A 226 -12.76 -25.97 -4.47
N ALA A 227 -11.70 -26.20 -5.27
CA ALA A 227 -11.63 -25.75 -6.65
C ALA A 227 -12.75 -26.38 -7.50
N GLU A 228 -12.97 -27.70 -7.34
CA GLU A 228 -14.04 -28.44 -8.02
C GLU A 228 -15.42 -27.99 -7.54
N MET A 229 -15.62 -27.85 -6.22
CA MET A 229 -16.86 -27.33 -5.65
C MET A 229 -17.24 -25.95 -6.21
N TYR A 230 -16.27 -25.05 -6.37
CA TYR A 230 -16.49 -23.74 -6.97
C TYR A 230 -16.77 -23.81 -8.47
N ARG A 231 -16.07 -24.68 -9.20
CA ARG A 231 -16.20 -24.88 -10.64
C ARG A 231 -17.57 -25.43 -11.03
N GLU A 232 -18.07 -26.43 -10.30
CA GLU A 232 -19.30 -27.16 -10.65
C GLU A 232 -20.58 -26.45 -10.22
N SER A 233 -20.54 -25.68 -9.13
CA SER A 233 -21.74 -25.08 -8.56
C SER A 233 -22.01 -23.72 -9.18
N GLU A 234 -23.05 -23.56 -10.01
CA GLU A 234 -23.38 -22.29 -10.69
C GLU A 234 -23.52 -21.09 -9.72
N ASP A 235 -24.23 -21.27 -8.61
CA ASP A 235 -24.56 -20.19 -7.66
C ASP A 235 -23.64 -20.10 -6.43
N LEU A 236 -22.56 -20.87 -6.38
CA LEU A 236 -21.68 -20.86 -5.22
C LEU A 236 -20.73 -19.67 -5.28
N SER A 237 -20.79 -18.81 -4.27
CA SER A 237 -19.84 -17.70 -4.12
C SER A 237 -18.50 -18.19 -3.57
N ILE A 238 -17.43 -17.49 -3.91
CA ILE A 238 -16.09 -17.82 -3.40
C ILE A 238 -16.03 -17.68 -1.86
N GLU A 239 -16.85 -16.81 -1.27
CA GLU A 239 -17.00 -16.66 0.19
C GLU A 239 -17.45 -17.96 0.85
N LYS A 240 -18.42 -18.66 0.25
CA LYS A 240 -18.90 -19.96 0.76
C LYS A 240 -17.80 -21.01 0.70
N VAL A 241 -16.99 -20.99 -0.35
CA VAL A 241 -15.85 -21.89 -0.52
C VAL A 241 -14.77 -21.61 0.54
N ILE A 242 -14.42 -20.35 0.77
CA ILE A 242 -13.46 -19.96 1.81
C ILE A 242 -13.96 -20.35 3.21
N ASN A 243 -15.25 -20.14 3.48
CA ASN A 243 -15.85 -20.58 4.75
C ASN A 243 -15.80 -22.11 4.91
N ALA A 244 -15.96 -22.88 3.83
CA ALA A 244 -15.82 -24.33 3.86
C ALA A 244 -14.37 -24.77 4.14
N ILE A 245 -13.38 -24.09 3.54
CA ILE A 245 -11.95 -24.33 3.82
C ILE A 245 -11.64 -24.13 5.30
N ASP A 246 -12.14 -23.03 5.89
CA ASP A 246 -11.89 -22.77 7.31
C ASP A 246 -12.63 -23.74 8.24
N ALA A 247 -13.87 -24.13 7.90
CA ALA A 247 -14.60 -25.13 8.67
C ALA A 247 -13.86 -26.47 8.71
N ASP A 248 -13.35 -26.94 7.58
CA ASP A 248 -12.56 -28.17 7.48
C ASP A 248 -11.22 -28.02 8.23
N ARG A 249 -10.55 -26.86 8.16
CA ARG A 249 -9.33 -26.56 8.95
C ARG A 249 -9.60 -26.61 10.45
N ARG A 250 -10.69 -26.00 10.93
CA ARG A 250 -11.07 -26.04 12.35
C ARG A 250 -11.43 -27.44 12.80
N ALA A 251 -12.09 -28.23 11.96
CA ALA A 251 -12.39 -29.63 12.26
C ALA A 251 -11.10 -30.47 12.38
N ALA A 252 -10.10 -30.20 11.55
CA ALA A 252 -8.80 -30.87 11.62
C ALA A 252 -7.98 -30.50 12.87
N VAL A 253 -8.06 -29.24 13.32
CA VAL A 253 -7.36 -28.75 14.52
C VAL A 253 -8.13 -29.06 15.82
N GLY A 254 -9.46 -29.07 15.78
CA GLY A 254 -10.38 -29.24 16.91
C GLY A 254 -10.66 -30.69 17.32
N GLY A 255 -9.96 -31.67 16.77
CA GLY A 255 -10.04 -33.09 17.17
C GLY A 255 -9.59 -33.39 18.62
N GLY A 256 -9.11 -32.38 19.36
CA GLY A 256 -8.80 -32.45 20.78
C GLY A 256 -9.78 -31.64 21.64
N ALA A 257 -10.82 -32.31 22.13
CA ALA A 257 -11.63 -31.96 23.30
C ALA A 257 -12.49 -30.66 23.23
N ILE A 258 -13.78 -30.81 22.87
CA ILE A 258 -14.90 -30.19 23.60
C ILE A 258 -16.10 -31.17 23.61
N ASP A 259 -16.65 -31.37 24.80
CA ASP A 259 -17.68 -32.33 25.21
C ASP A 259 -18.92 -32.42 24.32
N LYS A 260 -19.30 -33.68 24.03
CA LYS A 260 -20.65 -34.09 23.63
C LYS A 260 -21.61 -33.85 24.80
N GLN A 261 -22.55 -32.93 24.66
CA GLN A 261 -23.84 -33.05 25.35
C GLN A 261 -24.89 -33.58 24.38
N SER A 262 -25.00 -34.90 24.41
CA SER A 262 -26.11 -35.72 23.97
C SER A 262 -27.42 -35.30 24.66
N GLY A 263 -28.47 -35.00 23.88
CA GLY A 263 -29.85 -35.01 24.37
C GLY A 263 -30.38 -36.45 24.49
N PRO A 264 -31.24 -36.77 25.48
CA PRO A 264 -31.81 -38.10 25.62
C PRO A 264 -33.12 -38.27 24.80
N PRO A 265 -33.53 -39.53 24.54
CA PRO A 265 -34.59 -39.86 23.60
C PRO A 265 -36.00 -39.83 24.21
N LEU A 266 -36.98 -39.76 23.32
CA LEU A 266 -38.42 -39.90 23.55
C LEU A 266 -38.77 -41.28 24.15
N GLY A 267 -39.61 -41.28 25.19
CA GLY A 267 -40.25 -42.46 25.76
C GLY A 267 -41.41 -42.08 26.68
N ALA A 268 -42.58 -42.65 26.41
CA ALA A 268 -43.90 -42.30 26.94
C ALA A 268 -44.12 -42.64 28.43
N ALA A 269 -45.00 -41.90 29.11
CA ALA A 269 -46.12 -42.44 29.91
C ALA A 269 -46.87 -41.30 30.63
N ALA A 270 -48.19 -41.43 30.66
CA ALA A 270 -49.15 -40.48 31.21
C ALA A 270 -49.47 -40.75 32.69
N MET A 271 -50.11 -39.74 33.29
CA MET A 271 -51.02 -39.78 34.46
C MET A 271 -50.44 -39.70 35.87
N ALA A 272 -50.57 -38.51 36.48
CA ALA A 272 -51.19 -38.29 37.80
C ALA A 272 -51.21 -36.79 38.15
N ALA A 273 -52.26 -36.07 37.71
CA ALA A 273 -52.80 -34.94 38.47
C ALA A 273 -53.84 -35.56 39.42
N GLU A 274 -54.05 -35.17 40.67
CA GLU A 274 -54.38 -33.84 41.18
C GLU A 274 -54.16 -33.84 42.70
N ASN A 275 -53.12 -33.14 43.20
CA ASN A 275 -53.14 -32.46 44.52
C ASN A 275 -51.89 -31.59 44.81
N GLN A 276 -51.00 -31.35 43.82
CA GLN A 276 -49.70 -30.69 44.04
C GLN A 276 -49.61 -29.23 43.57
N THR A 277 -50.69 -28.66 43.03
CA THR A 277 -50.66 -27.37 42.31
C THR A 277 -50.44 -26.13 43.18
N SER A 278 -50.79 -26.19 44.48
CA SER A 278 -50.58 -25.06 45.40
C SER A 278 -49.12 -24.94 45.85
N SER A 279 -48.48 -26.06 46.18
CA SER A 279 -47.06 -26.13 46.63
C SER A 279 -46.08 -25.78 45.51
N GLU A 280 -46.34 -26.25 44.28
CA GLU A 280 -45.48 -25.93 43.13
C GLU A 280 -45.56 -24.46 42.72
N HIS A 281 -46.74 -23.84 42.83
CA HIS A 281 -46.91 -22.43 42.50
C HIS A 281 -46.12 -21.53 43.46
N THR A 282 -46.16 -21.81 44.77
CA THR A 282 -45.37 -21.07 45.76
C THR A 282 -43.86 -21.22 45.51
N ARG A 283 -43.40 -22.44 45.17
CA ARG A 283 -41.99 -22.69 44.80
C ARG A 283 -41.55 -21.92 43.55
N ARG A 284 -42.39 -21.87 42.51
CA ARG A 284 -42.12 -21.09 41.29
C ARG A 284 -42.05 -19.59 41.55
N VAL A 285 -42.97 -19.06 42.35
CA VAL A 285 -42.95 -17.63 42.75
C VAL A 285 -41.69 -17.29 43.52
N GLU A 286 -41.24 -18.16 44.42
CA GLU A 286 -40.02 -17.93 45.20
C GLU A 286 -38.75 -18.05 44.35
N GLN A 287 -38.74 -18.97 43.39
CA GLN A 287 -37.66 -19.11 42.40
C GLN A 287 -37.52 -17.85 41.52
N VAL A 288 -38.64 -17.27 41.09
CA VAL A 288 -38.64 -16.01 40.31
C VAL A 288 -38.13 -14.84 41.16
N LYS A 289 -38.54 -14.74 42.44
CA LYS A 289 -38.03 -13.69 43.34
C LYS A 289 -36.51 -13.79 43.56
N ARG A 290 -35.98 -15.02 43.69
CA ARG A 290 -34.53 -15.27 43.80
C ARG A 290 -33.79 -14.89 42.50
N ALA A 291 -34.35 -15.25 41.34
CA ALA A 291 -33.79 -14.87 40.04
C ALA A 291 -33.75 -13.35 39.83
N GLN A 292 -34.82 -12.63 40.19
CA GLN A 292 -34.87 -11.17 40.11
C GLN A 292 -33.86 -10.49 41.05
N LYS A 293 -33.68 -11.01 42.27
CA LYS A 293 -32.66 -10.49 43.20
C LYS A 293 -31.24 -10.70 42.66
N ALA A 294 -30.96 -11.87 42.10
CA ALA A 294 -29.68 -12.17 41.45
C ALA A 294 -29.43 -11.28 40.22
N GLN A 295 -30.45 -10.98 39.42
CA GLN A 295 -30.35 -10.09 38.27
C GLN A 295 -30.05 -8.65 38.68
N ARG A 296 -30.65 -8.15 39.77
CA ARG A 296 -30.34 -6.82 40.32
C ARG A 296 -28.89 -6.74 40.82
N GLN A 297 -28.41 -7.77 41.51
CA GLN A 297 -27.02 -7.82 41.96
C GLN A 297 -26.02 -7.85 40.79
N ARG A 298 -26.31 -8.62 39.72
CA ARG A 298 -25.49 -8.62 38.50
C ARG A 298 -25.43 -7.24 37.85
N ARG A 299 -26.53 -6.48 37.81
CA ARG A 299 -26.54 -5.12 37.25
C ARG A 299 -25.64 -4.16 38.03
N VAL A 300 -25.63 -4.23 39.35
CA VAL A 300 -24.74 -3.40 40.19
C VAL A 300 -23.28 -3.73 39.92
N VAL A 301 -22.92 -5.02 39.85
CA VAL A 301 -21.54 -5.45 39.55
C VAL A 301 -21.09 -5.02 38.14
N VAL A 302 -21.98 -5.09 37.14
CA VAL A 302 -21.68 -4.63 35.78
C VAL A 302 -21.46 -3.11 35.75
N GLU A 303 -22.28 -2.34 36.47
CA GLU A 303 -22.12 -0.89 36.52
C GLU A 303 -20.83 -0.46 37.24
N GLU A 304 -20.46 -1.16 38.31
CA GLU A 304 -19.19 -0.94 39.01
C GLU A 304 -17.98 -1.24 38.13
N LYS A 305 -17.99 -2.38 37.41
CA LYS A 305 -16.94 -2.71 36.43
C LYS A 305 -16.86 -1.67 35.31
N ARG A 306 -18.00 -1.13 34.84
CA ARG A 306 -18.02 -0.07 33.82
C ARG A 306 -17.35 1.20 34.35
N ARG A 307 -17.67 1.64 35.58
CA ARG A 307 -17.04 2.81 36.20
C ARG A 307 -15.53 2.65 36.35
N HIS A 308 -15.07 1.45 36.74
CA HIS A 308 -13.64 1.16 36.85
C HIS A 308 -12.92 1.20 35.49
N MET A 309 -13.56 0.70 34.42
CA MET A 309 -13.00 0.79 33.07
C MET A 309 -12.90 2.24 32.58
N ASP A 310 -13.90 3.08 32.85
CA ASP A 310 -13.86 4.50 32.50
C ASP A 310 -12.73 5.23 33.23
N GLU A 311 -12.48 4.88 34.50
CA GLU A 311 -11.38 5.43 35.29
C GLU A 311 -10.00 5.02 34.75
N LEU A 312 -9.83 3.75 34.37
CA LEU A 312 -8.61 3.26 33.73
C LEU A 312 -8.36 3.93 32.36
N GLN A 313 -9.41 4.18 31.58
CA GLN A 313 -9.30 4.91 30.30
C GLN A 313 -8.86 6.37 30.50
N ARG A 314 -9.41 7.06 31.52
CA ARG A 314 -8.97 8.40 31.90
C ARG A 314 -7.51 8.43 32.36
N ALA A 315 -7.07 7.43 33.14
CA ALA A 315 -5.68 7.32 33.57
C ALA A 315 -4.73 7.06 32.38
N LYS A 316 -5.10 6.17 31.45
CA LYS A 316 -4.32 5.88 30.23
C LYS A 316 -4.18 7.10 29.33
N THR A 317 -5.25 7.86 29.10
CA THR A 317 -5.21 9.06 28.26
C THR A 317 -4.35 10.16 28.88
N ALA A 318 -4.42 10.36 30.20
CA ALA A 318 -3.53 11.28 30.92
C ALA A 318 -2.05 10.87 30.79
N HIS A 319 -1.74 9.58 30.96
CA HIS A 319 -0.38 9.06 30.82
C HIS A 319 0.17 9.22 29.39
N LYS A 320 -0.65 8.94 28.37
CA LYS A 320 -0.28 9.16 26.95
C LYS A 320 0.04 10.63 26.67
N LYS A 321 -0.75 11.58 27.19
CA LYS A 321 -0.47 13.03 27.04
C LYS A 321 0.87 13.42 27.69
N ILE A 322 1.19 12.87 28.86
CA ILE A 322 2.49 13.11 29.52
C ILE A 322 3.64 12.50 28.72
N GLN A 323 3.46 11.31 28.12
CA GLN A 323 4.46 10.71 27.25
C GLN A 323 4.69 11.51 25.97
N HIS A 324 3.63 11.96 25.30
CA HIS A 324 3.75 12.82 24.11
C HIS A 324 4.48 14.13 24.42
N ALA A 325 4.16 14.79 25.53
CA ALA A 325 4.86 16.00 25.95
C ALA A 325 6.36 15.76 26.28
N LYS A 326 6.73 14.54 26.68
CA LYS A 326 8.13 14.14 26.93
C LYS A 326 8.86 13.74 25.63
N SER A 327 8.18 13.09 24.68
CA SER A 327 8.76 12.68 23.39
C SER A 327 8.93 13.87 22.43
N GLU A 328 8.01 14.83 22.41
CA GLU A 328 8.14 16.08 21.66
C GLU A 328 9.36 16.90 22.10
N LYS A 329 9.71 16.87 23.40
CA LYS A 329 10.91 17.52 23.92
C LYS A 329 12.21 16.78 23.55
N LYS A 330 12.16 15.47 23.27
CA LYS A 330 13.33 14.66 22.86
C LYS A 330 13.54 14.64 21.34
N HIS A 331 12.48 14.68 20.52
CA HIS A 331 12.57 14.59 19.05
C HIS A 331 12.95 15.90 18.34
N ARG A 332 13.16 17.00 19.06
CA ARG A 332 13.72 18.24 18.48
C ARG A 332 15.24 18.18 18.25
N GLN A 333 15.91 17.10 18.65
CA GLN A 333 17.33 16.86 18.35
C GLN A 333 17.47 15.52 17.63
N LEU A 334 17.90 15.59 16.36
CA LEU A 334 18.32 14.42 15.59
C LEU A 334 19.49 13.71 16.32
N PRO A 335 19.61 12.37 16.24
CA PRO A 335 20.73 11.64 16.84
C PRO A 335 22.07 12.17 16.32
N LYS A 336 22.94 12.60 17.24
CA LYS A 336 24.27 13.18 16.96
C LYS A 336 25.27 12.21 16.31
N GLU A 337 24.94 10.93 16.24
CA GLU A 337 25.86 9.84 15.90
C GLU A 337 25.99 9.56 14.39
N PHE A 338 25.27 10.29 13.51
CA PHE A 338 25.25 10.05 12.06
C PHE A 338 26.03 11.04 11.20
N TYR A 339 26.78 11.99 11.78
CA TYR A 339 27.48 13.01 11.00
C TYR A 339 28.91 13.24 11.50
N ASP A 340 29.86 12.47 10.98
CA ASP A 340 31.18 13.03 10.68
C ASP A 340 30.98 14.02 9.52
N THR A 341 30.56 15.24 9.84
CA THR A 341 30.29 16.27 8.81
C THR A 341 31.61 16.65 8.16
N PRO A 342 31.80 16.36 6.86
CA PRO A 342 33.03 16.72 6.20
C PRO A 342 33.15 18.24 6.08
N PRO A 343 34.38 18.75 5.92
CA PRO A 343 34.58 20.17 5.65
C PRO A 343 33.91 20.57 4.33
N CYS A 344 33.61 21.85 4.21
CA CYS A 344 33.01 22.43 3.01
C CYS A 344 33.88 22.16 1.78
N GLU A 345 33.31 21.61 0.72
CA GLU A 345 34.05 21.29 -0.51
C GLU A 345 34.68 22.52 -1.16
N ALA A 346 34.01 23.67 -1.08
CA ALA A 346 34.46 24.89 -1.76
C ALA A 346 35.56 25.67 -1.01
N CYS A 347 35.58 25.60 0.32
CA CYS A 347 36.45 26.45 1.15
C CYS A 347 37.18 25.70 2.28
N SER A 348 36.95 24.39 2.39
CA SER A 348 37.53 23.48 3.39
C SER A 348 37.27 23.84 4.86
N LYS A 349 36.35 24.77 5.13
CA LYS A 349 35.95 25.15 6.50
C LYS A 349 34.99 24.11 7.09
N PRO A 350 35.01 23.89 8.41
CA PRO A 350 34.03 23.03 9.07
C PRO A 350 32.60 23.55 8.85
N VAL A 351 31.65 22.65 8.64
CA VAL A 351 30.24 22.97 8.37
C VAL A 351 29.41 22.70 9.64
N ASP A 352 28.54 23.65 10.02
CA ASP A 352 27.58 23.45 11.10
C ASP A 352 26.47 22.48 10.65
N HIS A 353 26.10 21.55 11.51
CA HIS A 353 25.05 20.56 11.27
C HIS A 353 23.66 21.20 11.05
N LYS A 354 23.43 22.43 11.51
CA LYS A 354 22.13 23.09 11.44
C LYS A 354 21.80 23.66 10.06
N ASP A 355 22.81 24.13 9.33
CA ASP A 355 22.67 24.83 8.05
C ASP A 355 23.43 24.11 6.93
N LEU A 356 23.54 22.78 7.06
CA LEU A 356 24.27 21.93 6.14
C LEU A 356 23.54 21.85 4.78
N ILE A 357 24.20 22.36 3.74
CA ILE A 357 23.81 22.11 2.35
C ILE A 357 24.64 20.92 1.86
N ALA A 358 24.01 19.85 1.39
CA ALA A 358 24.70 18.66 0.90
C ALA A 358 24.37 18.38 -0.57
N CYS A 359 25.27 17.72 -1.28
CA CYS A 359 24.95 17.20 -2.61
C CYS A 359 23.90 16.07 -2.47
N ALA A 360 22.75 16.23 -3.13
CA ALA A 360 21.63 15.27 -3.06
C ALA A 360 22.05 13.85 -3.48
N LEU A 361 22.90 13.72 -4.52
CA LEU A 361 23.44 12.43 -4.96
C LEU A 361 24.29 11.78 -3.87
N CYS A 362 25.30 12.49 -3.36
CA CYS A 362 26.12 12.01 -2.25
C CYS A 362 25.29 11.62 -1.03
N GLN A 363 24.28 12.42 -0.67
CA GLN A 363 23.40 12.12 0.45
C GLN A 363 22.66 10.79 0.25
N VAL A 364 22.12 10.56 -0.95
CA VAL A 364 21.48 9.29 -1.30
C VAL A 364 22.49 8.13 -1.26
N LEU A 365 23.66 8.28 -1.87
CA LEU A 365 24.68 7.22 -1.90
C LEU A 365 25.19 6.83 -0.51
N VAL A 366 25.35 7.79 0.41
CA VAL A 366 25.69 7.50 1.80
C VAL A 366 24.58 6.73 2.51
N HIS A 367 23.32 7.14 2.32
CA HIS A 367 22.17 6.41 2.89
C HIS A 367 22.02 4.99 2.36
N MET A 368 22.50 4.74 1.14
CA MET A 368 22.53 3.43 0.53
C MET A 368 23.76 2.60 0.94
N GLY A 369 24.69 3.17 1.71
CA GLY A 369 25.95 2.53 2.08
C GLY A 369 26.94 2.38 0.91
N LEU A 370 26.72 3.10 -0.19
CA LEU A 370 27.57 3.08 -1.38
C LEU A 370 28.73 4.09 -1.29
N GLN A 371 28.64 5.04 -0.35
CA GLN A 371 29.66 6.05 -0.11
C GLN A 371 29.81 6.27 1.40
N ALA A 372 31.04 6.53 1.86
CA ALA A 372 31.33 6.69 3.29
C ALA A 372 30.85 8.04 3.84
N THR A 373 31.04 9.12 3.08
CA THR A 373 30.75 10.50 3.53
C THR A 373 30.08 11.29 2.42
N GLN A 374 29.13 12.16 2.77
CA GLN A 374 28.44 13.02 1.81
C GLN A 374 29.25 14.29 1.54
N VAL A 375 29.13 14.91 0.37
CA VAL A 375 29.75 16.22 0.13
C VAL A 375 28.88 17.34 0.69
N ALA A 376 29.53 18.26 1.41
CA ALA A 376 28.91 19.32 2.20
C ALA A 376 29.37 20.71 1.76
N TYR A 377 28.50 21.70 1.91
CA TYR A 377 28.75 23.11 1.61
C TYR A 377 28.28 23.96 2.78
N CYS A 378 29.11 24.92 3.20
CA CYS A 378 28.80 25.79 4.34
C CYS A 378 27.84 26.95 4.01
N SER A 379 27.54 27.17 2.73
CA SER A 379 26.68 28.26 2.26
C SER A 379 26.26 28.03 0.81
N MET A 380 25.18 28.70 0.37
CA MET A 380 24.71 28.63 -1.01
C MET A 380 25.77 29.11 -2.02
N GLN A 381 26.55 30.14 -1.67
CA GLN A 381 27.66 30.62 -2.52
C GLN A 381 28.74 29.56 -2.72
N CYS A 382 29.06 28.79 -1.68
CA CYS A 382 29.99 27.67 -1.79
C CYS A 382 29.42 26.53 -2.63
N PHE A 383 28.12 26.27 -2.50
CA PHE A 383 27.40 25.30 -3.33
C PHE A 383 27.47 25.70 -4.80
N GLU A 384 27.02 26.90 -5.17
CA GLU A 384 27.04 27.39 -6.57
C GLU A 384 28.44 27.36 -7.18
N LYS A 385 29.48 27.72 -6.39
CA LYS A 385 30.86 27.77 -6.88
C LYS A 385 31.49 26.39 -7.15
N ALA A 386 31.14 25.37 -6.36
CA ALA A 386 31.87 24.09 -6.37
C ALA A 386 31.00 22.89 -6.78
N HIS A 387 29.67 22.99 -6.72
CA HIS A 387 28.78 21.86 -6.93
C HIS A 387 28.86 21.30 -8.34
N GLU A 388 28.87 22.13 -9.38
CA GLU A 388 28.95 21.65 -10.77
C GLU A 388 30.25 20.89 -11.03
N ARG A 389 31.40 21.45 -10.60
CA ARG A 389 32.70 20.75 -10.66
C ARG A 389 32.69 19.44 -9.88
N HIS A 390 32.06 19.40 -8.71
CA HIS A 390 31.93 18.18 -7.92
C HIS A 390 31.11 17.11 -8.67
N LEU A 391 29.98 17.48 -9.28
CA LEU A 391 29.16 16.58 -10.10
C LEU A 391 29.96 16.02 -11.28
N GLU A 392 30.72 16.86 -11.99
CA GLU A 392 31.53 16.45 -13.14
C GLU A 392 32.63 15.45 -12.78
N ILE A 393 33.25 15.59 -11.61
CA ILE A 393 34.35 14.72 -11.18
C ILE A 393 33.82 13.43 -10.52
N THR A 394 32.77 13.54 -9.72
CA THR A 394 32.34 12.48 -8.78
C THR A 394 31.11 11.72 -9.27
N HIS A 395 30.28 12.35 -10.09
CA HIS A 395 28.99 11.82 -10.53
C HIS A 395 28.87 11.84 -12.06
N THR A 396 29.87 11.25 -12.72
CA THR A 396 29.88 11.12 -14.18
C THR A 396 28.75 10.23 -14.68
N CYS A 397 28.08 10.66 -15.75
CA CYS A 397 27.09 9.83 -16.43
C CYS A 397 27.77 8.61 -17.07
N GLU A 398 27.25 7.42 -16.79
CA GLU A 398 27.76 6.14 -17.31
C GLU A 398 27.77 6.10 -18.84
N ALA A 399 26.84 6.81 -19.49
CA ALA A 399 26.80 6.89 -20.94
C ALA A 399 28.06 7.56 -21.53
N GLY A 400 28.86 8.29 -20.73
CA GLY A 400 30.10 8.93 -21.16
C GLY A 400 29.89 9.78 -22.42
N LYS A 401 30.63 9.47 -23.49
CA LYS A 401 30.51 10.15 -24.80
C LYS A 401 29.17 9.92 -25.52
N TYR A 402 28.39 8.92 -25.11
CA TYR A 402 27.05 8.63 -25.63
C TYR A 402 25.95 9.31 -24.82
N CYS A 403 26.31 10.08 -23.78
CA CYS A 403 25.37 10.86 -22.99
C CYS A 403 24.56 11.82 -23.89
N ILE A 404 23.23 11.82 -23.70
CA ILE A 404 22.32 12.63 -24.52
C ILE A 404 22.63 14.13 -24.36
N GLN A 405 23.00 14.58 -23.16
CA GLN A 405 23.37 15.97 -22.92
C GLN A 405 24.64 16.37 -23.69
N VAL A 406 25.66 15.49 -23.73
CA VAL A 406 26.91 15.73 -24.47
C VAL A 406 26.66 15.75 -25.98
N ARG A 407 25.84 14.83 -26.49
CA ARG A 407 25.46 14.77 -27.91
C ARG A 407 24.72 16.03 -28.36
N ASN A 408 23.77 16.50 -27.56
CA ASN A 408 22.98 17.71 -27.86
C ASN A 408 23.82 18.98 -27.83
N THR A 409 24.86 19.07 -26.98
CA THR A 409 25.77 20.23 -26.96
C THR A 409 26.72 20.30 -28.16
N SER A 410 26.96 19.17 -28.85
CA SER A 410 27.91 19.08 -29.96
C SER A 410 27.28 19.31 -31.35
N SER A 411 25.96 19.34 -31.43
CA SER A 411 25.23 19.59 -32.67
C SER A 411 24.80 21.06 -32.71
N SER A 412 25.22 21.79 -33.74
CA SER A 412 25.06 23.25 -33.91
C SER A 412 23.61 23.77 -34.06
N LYS A 413 22.61 22.97 -33.66
CA LYS A 413 21.21 23.35 -33.59
C LYS A 413 20.73 23.13 -32.16
N GLN A 414 20.91 24.16 -31.32
CA GLN A 414 20.22 24.25 -30.04
C GLN A 414 18.73 24.43 -30.32
N GLU A 415 17.97 23.34 -30.40
CA GLU A 415 16.56 23.42 -30.03
C GLU A 415 16.52 23.48 -28.50
N ALA A 416 16.11 24.63 -27.97
CA ALA A 416 15.95 24.80 -26.54
C ALA A 416 15.00 23.70 -26.03
N PRO A 417 15.34 23.01 -24.92
CA PRO A 417 14.44 22.02 -24.36
C PRO A 417 13.07 22.67 -24.09
N PRO A 418 11.96 21.97 -24.38
CA PRO A 418 10.64 22.50 -24.08
C PRO A 418 10.60 22.90 -22.60
N LYS A 419 10.19 24.14 -22.31
CA LYS A 419 10.19 24.75 -20.96
C LYS A 419 9.30 24.02 -19.93
N ASP A 420 8.60 22.99 -20.36
CA ASP A 420 7.70 22.15 -19.56
C ASP A 420 8.23 20.70 -19.43
N ALA A 421 9.46 20.39 -19.85
CA ALA A 421 10.09 19.10 -19.58
C ALA A 421 10.44 19.02 -18.09
N GLU A 422 9.87 18.04 -17.39
CA GLU A 422 10.25 17.70 -16.01
C GLU A 422 11.78 17.71 -15.87
N SER A 423 12.28 18.36 -14.83
CA SER A 423 13.72 18.45 -14.53
C SER A 423 14.37 17.09 -14.74
N PRO A 424 15.52 17.01 -15.44
CA PRO A 424 16.12 15.73 -15.80
C PRO A 424 16.37 14.91 -14.53
N GLN A 425 15.53 13.89 -14.33
CA GLN A 425 15.63 13.02 -13.17
C GLN A 425 16.83 12.12 -13.35
N VAL A 426 17.85 12.32 -12.52
CA VAL A 426 19.02 11.44 -12.45
C VAL A 426 18.54 10.03 -12.09
N CYS A 427 19.01 9.01 -12.80
CA CYS A 427 18.61 7.62 -12.59
C CYS A 427 19.80 6.76 -12.18
N LEU A 428 19.56 5.74 -11.36
CA LEU A 428 20.54 4.72 -11.01
C LEU A 428 20.11 3.33 -11.50
N CYS A 429 21.07 2.51 -11.89
CA CYS A 429 20.81 1.09 -12.17
C CYS A 429 20.52 0.32 -10.86
N LYS A 430 19.31 -0.23 -10.73
CA LYS A 430 18.84 -0.97 -9.54
C LYS A 430 19.73 -2.16 -9.23
N GLU A 431 20.17 -2.88 -10.25
CA GLU A 431 20.96 -4.10 -10.07
C GLU A 431 22.41 -3.80 -9.68
N CYS A 432 23.03 -2.77 -10.26
CA CYS A 432 24.37 -2.34 -9.82
C CYS A 432 24.37 -1.90 -8.35
N VAL A 433 23.34 -1.17 -7.96
CA VAL A 433 23.15 -0.74 -6.57
C VAL A 433 23.00 -1.95 -5.65
N ASN A 434 22.08 -2.87 -5.97
CA ASN A 434 21.67 -3.93 -5.05
C ASN A 434 22.65 -5.12 -5.05
N GLN A 435 23.21 -5.48 -6.21
CA GLN A 435 24.06 -6.67 -6.34
C GLN A 435 25.56 -6.32 -6.30
N LEU A 436 25.97 -5.23 -6.95
CA LEU A 436 27.38 -4.90 -7.10
C LEU A 436 27.88 -3.88 -6.08
N GLY A 437 26.98 -3.24 -5.33
CA GLY A 437 27.34 -2.15 -4.43
C GLY A 437 27.98 -0.97 -5.18
N LYS A 438 27.58 -0.72 -6.44
CA LYS A 438 28.11 0.36 -7.28
C LYS A 438 27.01 1.32 -7.70
N ALA A 439 27.32 2.61 -7.69
CA ALA A 439 26.43 3.66 -8.18
C ALA A 439 26.68 3.91 -9.67
N ILE A 440 25.89 3.26 -10.53
CA ILE A 440 25.90 3.54 -11.97
C ILE A 440 24.81 4.57 -12.26
N ILE A 441 25.23 5.76 -12.70
CA ILE A 441 24.40 6.97 -12.77
C ILE A 441 24.13 7.35 -14.23
N TYR A 442 22.88 7.68 -14.54
CA TYR A 442 22.48 8.30 -15.79
C TYR A 442 21.91 9.69 -15.53
N CYS A 443 22.28 10.68 -16.35
CA CYS A 443 21.86 12.06 -16.16
C CYS A 443 20.34 12.28 -16.33
N SER A 444 19.64 11.35 -16.99
CA SER A 444 18.20 11.42 -17.21
C SER A 444 17.63 10.05 -17.59
N LEU A 445 16.32 9.87 -17.42
CA LEU A 445 15.63 8.65 -17.87
C LEU A 445 15.81 8.39 -19.38
N PRO A 446 15.68 9.37 -20.29
CA PRO A 446 16.02 9.15 -21.71
C PRO A 446 17.46 8.67 -21.91
N CYS A 447 18.43 9.22 -21.16
CA CYS A 447 19.82 8.80 -21.26
C CYS A 447 20.02 7.36 -20.80
N ALA A 448 19.33 6.95 -19.73
CA ALA A 448 19.27 5.56 -19.31
C ALA A 448 18.66 4.70 -20.42
N SER A 449 17.50 5.07 -20.96
CA SER A 449 16.80 4.31 -22.00
C SER A 449 17.66 4.02 -23.23
N SER A 450 18.42 5.00 -23.70
CA SER A 450 19.27 4.85 -24.89
C SER A 450 20.55 4.05 -24.65
N ASN A 451 21.04 3.97 -23.40
CA ASN A 451 22.36 3.40 -23.09
C ASN A 451 22.31 2.17 -22.16
N LEU A 452 21.14 1.85 -21.59
CA LEU A 452 20.96 0.74 -20.66
C LEU A 452 21.29 -0.60 -21.31
N LYS A 453 20.97 -0.81 -22.59
CA LYS A 453 21.31 -2.04 -23.32
C LYS A 453 22.80 -2.34 -23.25
N MET A 454 23.63 -1.38 -23.61
CA MET A 454 25.09 -1.51 -23.60
C MET A 454 25.60 -1.82 -22.18
N HIS A 455 25.07 -1.11 -21.18
CA HIS A 455 25.39 -1.37 -19.77
C HIS A 455 24.99 -2.79 -19.32
N LEU A 456 23.80 -3.27 -19.69
CA LEU A 456 23.36 -4.63 -19.35
C LEU A 456 24.22 -5.70 -20.04
N GLU A 457 24.62 -5.50 -21.30
CA GLU A 457 25.51 -6.40 -22.03
C GLU A 457 26.90 -6.53 -21.37
N GLU A 458 27.41 -5.43 -20.82
CA GLU A 458 28.73 -5.35 -20.20
C GLU A 458 28.74 -5.75 -18.72
N ALA A 459 27.79 -5.25 -17.92
CA ALA A 459 27.77 -5.39 -16.46
C ALA A 459 26.78 -6.45 -15.94
N HIS A 460 25.73 -6.78 -16.70
CA HIS A 460 24.63 -7.67 -16.28
C HIS A 460 24.27 -8.72 -17.34
N ARG A 461 25.28 -9.37 -17.94
CA ARG A 461 25.10 -10.29 -19.08
C ARG A 461 24.04 -11.37 -18.87
N SER A 462 23.94 -11.96 -17.68
CA SER A 462 22.93 -12.97 -17.37
C SER A 462 21.50 -12.44 -17.48
N ILE A 463 21.28 -11.22 -16.99
CA ILE A 463 19.99 -10.53 -17.07
C ILE A 463 19.67 -10.17 -18.52
N TRP A 464 20.68 -9.74 -19.29
CA TRP A 464 20.51 -9.45 -20.71
C TRP A 464 20.10 -10.69 -21.52
N GLU A 465 20.73 -11.84 -21.30
CA GLU A 465 20.34 -13.09 -21.98
C GLU A 465 18.93 -13.55 -21.60
N GLU A 466 18.49 -13.34 -20.34
CA GLU A 466 17.12 -13.61 -19.94
C GLU A 466 16.11 -12.70 -20.66
N VAL A 467 16.39 -11.39 -20.72
CA VAL A 467 15.56 -10.42 -21.45
C VAL A 467 15.48 -10.79 -22.94
N LYS A 468 16.60 -11.21 -23.53
CA LYS A 468 16.68 -11.65 -24.92
C LYS A 468 15.88 -12.94 -25.16
N SER A 469 15.93 -13.89 -24.23
CA SER A 469 15.13 -15.13 -24.28
C SER A 469 13.62 -14.86 -24.19
N GLN A 470 13.21 -13.85 -23.43
CA GLN A 470 11.80 -13.43 -23.31
C GLN A 470 11.30 -12.68 -24.56
N GLN A 471 12.21 -12.15 -25.39
CA GLN A 471 11.90 -11.43 -26.63
C GLN A 471 11.91 -12.32 -27.89
N GLN A 472 12.23 -13.62 -27.79
CA GLN A 472 12.13 -14.50 -28.96
C GLN A 472 10.65 -14.69 -29.35
N PRO A 473 10.29 -14.45 -30.63
CA PRO A 473 8.93 -14.68 -31.08
C PRO A 473 8.62 -16.17 -31.00
N ALA A 474 7.47 -16.51 -30.41
CA ALA A 474 6.89 -17.85 -30.47
C ALA A 474 6.90 -18.33 -31.93
N SER A 475 7.40 -19.55 -32.11
CA SER A 475 7.60 -20.23 -33.39
C SER A 475 6.40 -20.09 -34.33
N LYS A 476 6.71 -19.68 -35.57
CA LYS A 476 5.84 -19.79 -36.74
C LYS A 476 5.47 -21.25 -36.98
N ASP A 477 4.26 -21.63 -36.64
CA ASP A 477 3.51 -22.66 -37.36
C ASP A 477 2.42 -21.93 -38.14
N GLY A 478 2.51 -21.93 -39.47
CA GLY A 478 1.49 -21.34 -40.34
C GLY A 478 2.06 -20.56 -41.52
N ASN A 479 2.32 -21.28 -42.59
CA ASN A 479 2.58 -20.81 -43.94
C ASN A 479 1.45 -19.89 -44.47
N ASP A 480 1.76 -18.65 -44.85
CA ASP A 480 1.47 -18.15 -46.21
C ASP A 480 2.06 -16.76 -46.48
N GLY A 481 2.39 -16.55 -47.76
CA GLY A 481 3.30 -15.54 -48.28
C GLY A 481 2.80 -14.10 -48.19
N GLY A 482 3.59 -13.26 -47.53
CA GLY A 482 3.55 -11.80 -47.61
C GLY A 482 4.96 -11.28 -47.39
N GLY A 483 5.56 -10.68 -48.41
CA GLY A 483 6.92 -10.15 -48.34
C GLY A 483 7.04 -9.10 -47.23
N ARG A 484 7.81 -9.43 -46.18
CA ARG A 484 8.23 -8.46 -45.17
C ARG A 484 9.23 -7.51 -45.79
N THR A 485 8.99 -6.21 -45.66
CA THR A 485 9.95 -5.20 -46.08
C THR A 485 11.10 -5.16 -45.07
N HIS A 486 12.28 -4.69 -45.51
CA HIS A 486 13.45 -4.50 -44.66
C HIS A 486 13.18 -3.49 -43.51
N GLU A 487 12.11 -2.70 -43.60
CA GLU A 487 11.68 -1.76 -42.55
C GLU A 487 10.96 -2.47 -41.40
N ASP A 488 10.24 -3.56 -41.66
CA ASP A 488 9.52 -4.34 -40.65
C ASP A 488 10.48 -5.18 -39.77
N GLU A 489 11.61 -5.64 -40.32
CA GLU A 489 12.66 -6.31 -39.53
C GLU A 489 13.47 -5.35 -38.66
N VAL A 490 13.65 -4.09 -39.09
CA VAL A 490 14.32 -3.06 -38.29
C VAL A 490 13.42 -2.56 -37.15
N ALA A 491 12.11 -2.49 -37.36
CA ALA A 491 11.14 -2.14 -36.30
C ALA A 491 11.02 -3.24 -35.22
N ALA A 492 11.09 -4.52 -35.60
CA ALA A 492 11.03 -5.64 -34.66
C ALA A 492 12.28 -5.78 -33.78
N ALA A 493 13.44 -5.28 -34.24
CA ALA A 493 14.71 -5.29 -33.48
C ALA A 493 14.84 -4.16 -32.44
N ALA A 494 13.87 -3.22 -32.38
CA ALA A 494 13.97 -1.99 -31.60
C ALA A 494 13.07 -1.94 -30.35
N HIS A 495 12.49 -3.06 -29.91
CA HIS A 495 11.80 -3.11 -28.62
C HIS A 495 12.80 -3.11 -27.46
N LEU A 496 13.20 -1.89 -27.07
CA LEU A 496 14.01 -1.63 -25.89
C LEU A 496 13.31 -2.22 -24.64
N PRO A 497 14.08 -2.84 -23.72
CA PRO A 497 13.53 -3.32 -22.45
C PRO A 497 12.83 -2.17 -21.71
N ASN A 498 11.76 -2.48 -20.96
CA ASN A 498 11.09 -1.49 -20.10
C ASN A 498 12.10 -0.95 -19.07
N VAL A 499 12.61 0.25 -19.33
CA VAL A 499 13.73 0.87 -18.63
C VAL A 499 13.44 1.05 -17.14
N GLY A 500 12.18 1.36 -16.79
CA GLY A 500 11.75 1.53 -15.40
C GLY A 500 11.87 0.27 -14.53
N LYS A 501 11.97 -0.92 -15.15
CA LYS A 501 12.27 -2.16 -14.41
C LYS A 501 13.71 -2.18 -13.88
N PHE A 502 14.65 -1.57 -14.61
CA PHE A 502 16.09 -1.70 -14.36
C PHE A 502 16.71 -0.46 -13.73
N VAL A 503 16.09 0.71 -13.91
CA VAL A 503 16.55 1.96 -13.30
C VAL A 503 15.53 2.51 -12.31
N GLU A 504 16.01 3.26 -11.33
CA GLU A 504 15.22 3.99 -10.34
C GLU A 504 15.63 5.47 -10.38
N SER A 505 14.67 6.38 -10.25
CA SER A 505 14.99 7.80 -10.19
C SER A 505 15.59 8.15 -8.81
N LEU A 506 16.44 9.18 -8.77
CA LEU A 506 17.02 9.65 -7.52
C LEU A 506 15.95 10.11 -6.52
N GLU A 507 14.86 10.69 -7.02
CA GLU A 507 13.73 11.12 -6.21
C GLU A 507 13.02 9.91 -5.57
N ASP A 508 12.73 8.87 -6.35
CA ASP A 508 12.09 7.66 -5.84
C ASP A 508 12.95 7.00 -4.74
N ILE A 509 14.27 6.94 -4.95
CA ILE A 509 15.20 6.40 -3.95
C ILE A 509 15.20 7.27 -2.68
N PHE A 510 15.24 8.60 -2.85
CA PHE A 510 15.23 9.53 -1.74
C PHE A 510 13.93 9.39 -0.92
N GLN A 511 12.77 9.39 -1.56
CA GLN A 511 11.48 9.24 -0.91
C GLN A 511 11.34 7.88 -0.22
N ALA A 512 11.70 6.79 -0.89
CA ALA A 512 11.59 5.44 -0.35
C ALA A 512 12.51 5.21 0.85
N ARG A 513 13.78 5.66 0.78
CA ARG A 513 14.82 5.27 1.75
C ARG A 513 15.14 6.33 2.80
N ILE A 514 14.98 7.61 2.48
CA ILE A 514 15.29 8.74 3.38
C ILE A 514 13.99 9.33 3.94
N GLY A 515 12.97 9.54 3.11
CA GLY A 515 11.67 10.06 3.53
C GLY A 515 11.01 9.22 4.64
N SER A 516 11.15 7.89 4.57
CA SER A 516 10.66 6.97 5.60
C SER A 516 11.34 7.11 6.97
N LYS A 517 12.56 7.65 7.03
CA LYS A 517 13.30 7.90 8.29
C LYS A 517 13.06 9.30 8.88
N LEU A 518 12.48 10.23 8.11
CA LEU A 518 12.23 11.63 8.49
C LEU A 518 10.76 11.92 8.88
N ALA A 519 10.01 10.88 9.28
CA ALA A 519 8.58 10.93 9.58
C ALA A 519 8.13 12.27 10.21
N GLY A 520 7.35 13.05 9.45
CA GLY A 520 6.72 14.30 9.88
C GLY A 520 7.09 15.59 9.13
N LYS A 521 7.99 15.55 8.14
CA LYS A 521 8.29 16.71 7.27
C LYS A 521 8.44 16.28 5.80
N GLU A 522 7.66 16.90 4.91
CA GLU A 522 7.97 16.88 3.48
C GLU A 522 9.33 17.53 3.27
N VAL A 523 10.32 16.75 2.85
CA VAL A 523 11.60 17.28 2.35
C VAL A 523 11.48 17.30 0.84
N LYS A 524 11.26 18.48 0.28
CA LYS A 524 11.22 18.69 -1.16
C LYS A 524 12.66 18.72 -1.67
N VAL A 525 13.02 17.83 -2.58
CA VAL A 525 14.29 17.92 -3.31
C VAL A 525 14.10 18.98 -4.38
N GLU A 526 14.55 20.21 -4.11
CA GLU A 526 14.52 21.27 -5.12
C GLU A 526 15.69 21.08 -6.08
N TYR A 527 15.39 20.56 -7.28
CA TYR A 527 16.27 20.68 -8.42
C TYR A 527 16.12 22.09 -8.98
N LEU A 528 17.12 22.94 -8.74
CA LEU A 528 17.14 24.28 -9.34
C LEU A 528 17.27 24.13 -10.86
N PRO A 529 16.46 24.86 -11.65
CA PRO A 529 16.59 24.84 -13.10
C PRO A 529 17.97 25.34 -13.51
N ARG A 530 18.55 24.71 -14.54
CA ARG A 530 19.76 25.21 -15.21
C ARG A 530 19.40 26.53 -15.88
N TRP A 531 19.92 27.64 -15.38
CA TRP A 531 19.73 28.96 -15.98
C TRP A 531 20.72 29.11 -17.12
N GLU A 532 20.29 28.83 -18.36
CA GLU A 532 20.68 29.54 -19.58
C GLU A 532 19.48 29.64 -20.53
#